data_AF-A0A6A5GXM3-F1
#
_entry.id   AF-A0A6A5GXM3-F1
#
_cell.length_a   1.000
_cell.length_b   1.000
_cell.length_c   1.000
_cell.angle_alpha   90.00
_cell.angle_beta   90.00
_cell.angle_gamma   90.00
#
_symmetry.space_group_name_H-M   'P 1'
#
loop_
_entity.id
_entity.type
_entity.pdbx_description
1 polymer ?
#
loop_
_entity_poly.entity_id
_entity_poly.type
_entity_poly.pdbx_seq_one_letter_code
_entity_poly.pdbx_strand_id
1 'polypeptide(L)'
;MESVKIGGEHVRIKMEHLNGYIISYWDNAVNGLKVITDYVTNLFNIDVSDIWASKQSLHIIEWVNRRQKTPLKNVLYSSATATSEEEMICILKDCRPISRLSIHLKPPQNFRFAEKFPKIDCLEISNSKWVTIDDLLSMDGIDIHLDNASLNNSDLNVFLRHWLSGGCPRLKLFSAETGSVNILHVLDGLPPNPILVEDRRDYTSPFGYRIALSFGIDIQRADVPPAQCLPSTDITVLYAYSTDIDADTYGYGASNVIGYAPKYATTANVRFDTKQEEDIEYHTDSESLSDSLNFHLPDPSLGYGNKTTGSNLYTVLKKFLNNRKVSLCGAHVFIAVKRYPDESDVSDIITQLRANHVIVYIAVDSIPSGGSNSATLYEMSYQTNGYSLFATGSDLRYAFEWMTAILQTPYQIIAQNFVVSESGRIEVSTFTTPIPTGYASPCFFATTIQNHTLDNSFVSMNYTIESTDGSFVYTFPGGYSLPLYGTEQTDFSTLNGSLSYKWTIDYHYDTDAPQIIQLRMYSHYYHDFLPLPVF
;
A
#
# COMPACT_ATOMS: atom_id res chain seq x y z
N MET A 1 -0.07 8.38 -62.05
CA MET A 1 1.25 8.13 -61.45
C MET A 1 2.13 9.28 -61.86
N GLU A 2 2.70 9.95 -60.87
CA GLU A 2 3.60 11.08 -61.08
C GLU A 2 5.05 10.58 -61.06
N SER A 3 5.96 11.27 -61.74
CA SER A 3 7.39 10.97 -61.72
C SER A 3 8.10 12.05 -60.93
N VAL A 4 8.83 11.67 -59.87
CA VAL A 4 9.54 12.60 -58.98
C VAL A 4 11.01 12.22 -58.88
N LYS A 5 11.87 13.21 -58.62
CA LYS A 5 13.30 12.97 -58.43
C LYS A 5 13.60 12.72 -56.95
N ILE A 6 14.00 11.49 -56.60
CA ILE A 6 14.38 11.08 -55.24
C ILE A 6 15.79 10.49 -55.30
N GLY A 7 16.71 11.02 -54.50
CA GLY A 7 18.09 10.51 -54.45
C GLY A 7 18.86 10.58 -55.77
N GLY A 8 18.45 11.42 -56.71
CA GLY A 8 19.07 11.52 -58.05
C GLY A 8 18.36 10.71 -59.14
N GLU A 9 17.46 9.80 -58.78
CA GLU A 9 16.72 8.93 -59.71
C GLU A 9 15.30 9.44 -59.95
N HIS A 10 14.74 9.16 -61.14
CA HIS A 10 13.33 9.45 -61.44
C HIS A 10 12.48 8.25 -61.07
N VAL A 11 11.61 8.44 -60.07
CA VAL A 11 10.82 7.39 -59.45
C VAL A 11 9.35 7.66 -59.70
N ARG A 12 8.62 6.63 -60.13
CA ARG A 12 7.17 6.72 -60.24
C ARG A 12 6.56 6.61 -58.85
N ILE A 13 5.63 7.50 -58.54
CA ILE A 13 4.89 7.50 -57.28
C ILE A 13 3.38 7.48 -57.51
N LYS A 14 2.68 6.93 -56.53
CA LYS A 14 1.22 6.95 -56.42
C LYS A 14 0.85 7.25 -54.98
N MET A 15 -0.06 8.19 -54.76
CA MET A 15 -0.66 8.41 -53.45
C MET A 15 -1.80 7.42 -53.25
N GLU A 16 -1.76 6.69 -52.14
CA GLU A 16 -2.86 5.84 -51.68
C GLU A 16 -3.76 6.68 -50.76
N HIS A 17 -4.90 7.12 -51.30
CA HIS A 17 -5.80 8.06 -50.61
C HIS A 17 -6.52 7.47 -49.38
N LEU A 18 -6.56 6.14 -49.24
CA LEU A 18 -7.24 5.48 -48.12
C LEU A 18 -6.45 5.60 -46.81
N ASN A 19 -5.13 5.44 -46.87
CA ASN A 19 -4.26 5.43 -45.69
C ASN A 19 -3.25 6.59 -45.67
N GLY A 20 -3.22 7.42 -46.73
CA GLY A 20 -2.29 8.55 -46.86
C GLY A 20 -0.86 8.15 -47.21
N TYR A 21 -0.62 6.92 -47.69
CA TYR A 21 0.72 6.45 -48.03
C TYR A 21 1.18 6.93 -49.40
N ILE A 22 2.47 7.20 -49.54
CA ILE A 22 3.13 7.38 -50.84
C ILE A 22 3.74 6.03 -51.24
N ILE A 23 3.20 5.44 -52.30
CA ILE A 23 3.72 4.23 -52.91
C ILE A 23 4.74 4.65 -53.98
N SER A 24 5.96 4.15 -53.86
CA SER A 24 7.03 4.36 -54.84
C SER A 24 7.40 3.05 -55.52
N TYR A 25 7.71 3.11 -56.82
CA TYR A 25 7.99 1.94 -57.64
C TYR A 25 9.46 1.90 -58.03
N TRP A 26 10.13 0.80 -57.67
CA TRP A 26 11.57 0.60 -57.84
C TRP A 26 11.84 -0.76 -58.49
N ASP A 27 12.86 -0.83 -59.34
CA ASP A 27 13.30 -2.11 -59.94
C ASP A 27 13.85 -3.07 -58.86
N ASN A 28 14.50 -2.52 -57.83
CA ASN A 28 14.90 -3.24 -56.63
C ASN A 28 14.33 -2.54 -55.39
N ALA A 29 13.37 -3.18 -54.74
CA ALA A 29 12.67 -2.63 -53.58
C ALA A 29 13.58 -2.32 -52.39
N VAL A 30 14.64 -3.11 -52.15
CA VAL A 30 15.57 -2.89 -51.04
C VAL A 30 16.45 -1.67 -51.30
N ASN A 31 16.92 -1.48 -52.54
CA ASN A 31 17.63 -0.27 -52.93
C ASN A 31 16.73 0.96 -52.85
N GLY A 32 15.47 0.83 -53.32
CA GLY A 32 14.48 1.91 -53.20
C GLY A 32 14.22 2.32 -51.75
N LEU A 33 14.09 1.36 -50.84
CA LEU A 33 13.96 1.61 -49.40
C LEU A 33 15.15 2.38 -48.84
N LYS A 34 16.39 2.02 -49.21
CA LYS A 34 17.60 2.74 -48.77
C LYS A 34 17.60 4.19 -49.27
N VAL A 35 17.33 4.39 -50.56
CA VAL A 35 17.32 5.73 -51.17
C VAL A 35 16.24 6.62 -50.56
N ILE A 36 15.04 6.08 -50.32
CA ILE A 36 13.95 6.83 -49.65
C ILE A 36 14.31 7.14 -48.21
N THR A 37 14.85 6.16 -47.48
CA THR A 37 15.26 6.36 -46.09
C THR A 37 16.30 7.48 -46.01
N ASP A 38 17.34 7.46 -46.84
CA ASP A 38 18.35 8.53 -46.89
C ASP A 38 17.74 9.88 -47.26
N TYR A 39 16.86 9.91 -48.27
CA TYR A 39 16.21 11.15 -48.68
C TYR A 39 15.38 11.77 -47.55
N VAL A 40 14.52 10.98 -46.90
CA VAL A 40 13.61 11.45 -45.84
C VAL A 40 14.39 11.85 -44.59
N THR A 41 15.31 11.01 -44.13
CA THR A 41 16.14 11.29 -42.95
C THR A 41 17.00 12.53 -43.12
N ASN A 42 17.58 12.74 -44.31
CA ASN A 42 18.34 13.97 -44.62
C ASN A 42 17.43 15.20 -44.73
N LEU A 43 16.26 15.07 -45.35
CA LEU A 43 15.31 16.17 -45.54
C LEU A 43 14.80 16.72 -44.19
N PHE A 44 14.52 15.84 -43.23
CA PHE A 44 13.99 16.22 -41.92
C PHE A 44 15.05 16.28 -40.82
N ASN A 45 16.30 15.91 -41.12
CA ASN A 45 17.39 15.80 -40.16
C ASN A 45 17.02 14.91 -38.95
N ILE A 46 16.49 13.73 -39.24
CA ILE A 46 16.06 12.73 -38.26
C ILE A 46 16.75 11.39 -38.48
N ASP A 47 16.90 10.61 -37.42
CA ASP A 47 17.32 9.21 -37.48
C ASP A 47 16.11 8.28 -37.56
N VAL A 48 16.31 7.06 -38.06
CA VAL A 48 15.26 6.03 -38.10
C VAL A 48 15.05 5.49 -36.68
N SER A 49 13.82 5.58 -36.17
CA SER A 49 13.46 5.05 -34.85
C SER A 49 12.90 3.62 -34.93
N ASP A 50 12.14 3.31 -35.98
CA ASP A 50 11.31 2.11 -36.06
C ASP A 50 11.55 1.38 -37.40
N ILE A 51 11.71 0.06 -37.36
CA ILE A 51 11.83 -0.76 -38.57
C ILE A 51 10.84 -1.91 -38.55
N TRP A 52 10.14 -2.08 -39.67
CA TRP A 52 9.48 -3.33 -40.02
C TRP A 52 10.30 -4.04 -41.10
N ALA A 53 10.85 -5.20 -40.76
CA ALA A 53 11.60 -6.05 -41.66
C ALA A 53 10.91 -7.40 -41.91
N SER A 54 11.26 -8.01 -43.04
CA SER A 54 10.94 -9.39 -43.40
C SER A 54 12.21 -10.06 -43.91
N LYS A 55 12.10 -11.32 -44.33
CA LYS A 55 13.21 -12.08 -44.92
C LYS A 55 13.94 -11.34 -46.04
N GLN A 56 13.22 -10.60 -46.88
CA GLN A 56 13.83 -9.89 -48.03
C GLN A 56 14.56 -8.61 -47.61
N SER A 57 14.27 -8.09 -46.41
CA SER A 57 14.79 -6.83 -45.91
C SER A 57 15.59 -6.94 -44.61
N LEU A 58 15.96 -8.15 -44.15
CA LEU A 58 16.73 -8.34 -42.91
C LEU A 58 18.00 -7.46 -42.86
N HIS A 59 18.77 -7.42 -43.95
CA HIS A 59 19.98 -6.60 -44.07
C HIS A 59 19.74 -5.08 -43.94
N ILE A 60 18.49 -4.62 -44.00
CA ILE A 60 18.16 -3.20 -43.79
C ILE A 60 18.41 -2.79 -42.34
N ILE A 61 18.23 -3.70 -41.39
CA ILE A 61 18.42 -3.43 -39.96
C ILE A 61 19.90 -3.11 -39.70
N GLU A 62 20.80 -3.98 -40.18
CA GLU A 62 22.24 -3.74 -40.10
C GLU A 62 22.67 -2.46 -40.84
N TRP A 63 22.11 -2.23 -42.02
CA TRP A 63 22.42 -1.04 -42.80
C TRP A 63 22.03 0.24 -42.06
N VAL A 64 20.83 0.31 -41.49
CA VAL A 64 20.38 1.46 -40.68
C VAL A 64 21.30 1.62 -39.45
N ASN A 65 21.57 0.55 -38.71
CA ASN A 65 22.45 0.60 -37.55
C ASN A 65 23.88 1.09 -37.88
N ARG A 66 24.39 0.83 -39.09
CA ARG A 66 25.68 1.36 -39.55
C ARG A 66 25.60 2.81 -40.03
N ARG A 67 24.44 3.23 -40.54
CA ARG A 67 24.19 4.55 -41.11
C ARG A 67 24.10 5.63 -40.02
N GLN A 68 23.47 5.32 -38.89
CA GLN A 68 23.19 6.28 -37.82
C GLN A 68 23.84 5.89 -36.49
N LYS A 69 24.04 6.87 -35.60
CA LYS A 69 24.58 6.64 -34.25
C LYS A 69 23.49 6.29 -33.25
N THR A 70 22.28 6.80 -33.44
CA THR A 70 21.14 6.54 -32.56
C THR A 70 20.64 5.12 -32.78
N PRO A 71 20.62 4.24 -31.77
CA PRO A 71 20.11 2.89 -31.95
C PRO A 71 18.61 2.90 -32.26
N LEU A 72 18.14 1.86 -32.93
CA LEU A 72 16.72 1.66 -33.20
C LEU A 72 15.94 1.58 -31.87
N LYS A 73 14.75 2.18 -31.85
CA LYS A 73 13.83 2.08 -30.71
C LYS A 73 13.01 0.81 -30.79
N ASN A 74 12.41 0.53 -31.95
CA ASN A 74 11.55 -0.64 -32.15
C ASN A 74 11.91 -1.39 -33.43
N VAL A 75 11.94 -2.72 -33.34
CA VAL A 75 12.16 -3.61 -34.49
C VAL A 75 11.05 -4.65 -34.52
N LEU A 76 10.29 -4.67 -35.62
CA LEU A 76 9.28 -5.67 -35.93
C LEU A 76 9.80 -6.55 -37.07
N TYR A 77 10.00 -7.84 -36.82
CA TYR A 77 10.37 -8.81 -37.83
C TYR A 77 9.21 -9.75 -38.11
N SER A 78 8.78 -9.86 -39.37
CA SER A 78 7.68 -10.75 -39.76
C SER A 78 7.98 -11.51 -41.05
N SER A 79 7.91 -12.84 -40.97
CA SER A 79 8.02 -13.74 -42.13
C SER A 79 7.39 -15.11 -41.79
N ALA A 80 6.99 -15.86 -42.81
CA ALA A 80 6.26 -17.13 -42.62
C ALA A 80 7.08 -18.20 -41.88
N THR A 81 8.33 -18.41 -42.30
CA THR A 81 9.26 -19.39 -41.73
C THR A 81 10.69 -18.92 -41.88
N ALA A 82 11.51 -19.18 -40.86
CA ALA A 82 12.96 -19.01 -40.94
C ALA A 82 13.54 -19.95 -41.99
N THR A 83 14.58 -19.50 -42.69
CA THR A 83 15.30 -20.30 -43.68
C THR A 83 16.48 -21.06 -43.11
N SER A 84 17.05 -20.58 -42.01
CA SER A 84 18.16 -21.23 -41.31
C SER A 84 18.20 -20.80 -39.85
N GLU A 85 19.03 -21.45 -39.04
CA GLU A 85 19.25 -21.06 -37.64
C GLU A 85 20.00 -19.72 -37.55
N GLU A 86 20.88 -19.44 -38.50
CA GLU A 86 21.64 -18.18 -38.57
C GLU A 86 20.71 -16.97 -38.73
N GLU A 87 19.59 -17.10 -39.44
CA GLU A 87 18.57 -16.04 -39.54
C GLU A 87 18.00 -15.70 -38.15
N MET A 88 17.62 -16.72 -37.37
CA MET A 88 17.08 -16.54 -36.01
C MET A 88 18.13 -15.94 -35.07
N ILE A 89 19.37 -16.44 -35.13
CA ILE A 89 20.47 -15.96 -34.29
C ILE A 89 20.79 -14.51 -34.61
N CYS A 90 20.85 -14.14 -35.90
CA CYS A 90 21.07 -12.76 -36.32
C CYS A 90 19.99 -11.82 -35.79
N ILE A 91 18.71 -12.21 -35.86
CA ILE A 91 17.62 -11.40 -35.31
C ILE A 91 17.77 -11.21 -33.80
N LEU A 92 18.02 -12.29 -33.06
CA LEU A 92 18.10 -12.24 -31.58
C LEU A 92 19.36 -11.51 -31.07
N LYS A 93 20.45 -11.53 -31.84
CA LYS A 93 21.76 -11.02 -31.43
C LYS A 93 22.07 -9.61 -31.96
N ASP A 94 21.76 -9.39 -33.23
CA ASP A 94 22.19 -8.22 -34.00
C ASP A 94 21.09 -7.16 -34.06
N CYS A 95 19.82 -7.55 -33.87
CA CYS A 95 18.74 -6.58 -33.66
C CYS A 95 18.69 -6.20 -32.17
N ARG A 96 19.34 -5.09 -31.83
CA ARG A 96 19.38 -4.55 -30.46
C ARG A 96 18.58 -3.25 -30.33
N PRO A 97 17.24 -3.31 -30.44
CA PRO A 97 16.44 -2.14 -30.15
C PRO A 97 16.59 -1.75 -28.68
N ILE A 98 16.51 -0.46 -28.39
CA ILE A 98 16.52 0.03 -27.01
C ILE A 98 15.18 -0.30 -26.32
N SER A 99 14.06 -0.31 -27.06
CA SER A 99 12.72 -0.41 -26.48
C SER A 99 11.99 -1.73 -26.80
N ARG A 100 11.72 -2.05 -28.07
CA ARG A 100 10.86 -3.19 -28.44
C ARG A 100 11.45 -4.06 -29.54
N LEU A 101 11.46 -5.37 -29.32
CA LEU A 101 11.74 -6.38 -30.34
C LEU A 101 10.54 -7.32 -30.48
N SER A 102 9.92 -7.33 -31.66
CA SER A 102 8.77 -8.20 -31.97
C SER A 102 9.12 -9.15 -33.10
N ILE A 103 9.06 -10.46 -32.85
CA ILE A 103 9.48 -11.52 -33.76
C ILE A 103 8.27 -12.40 -34.11
N HIS A 104 7.74 -12.22 -35.31
CA HIS A 104 6.70 -13.04 -35.90
C HIS A 104 7.30 -13.98 -36.95
N LEU A 105 7.99 -15.01 -36.50
CA LEU A 105 8.75 -15.94 -37.34
C LEU A 105 8.66 -17.37 -36.79
N LYS A 106 8.28 -18.33 -37.63
CA LYS A 106 8.36 -19.75 -37.26
C LYS A 106 9.81 -20.24 -37.35
N PRO A 107 10.38 -20.78 -36.27
CA PRO A 107 11.78 -21.22 -36.24
C PRO A 107 12.01 -22.49 -37.10
N PRO A 108 13.26 -22.80 -37.46
CA PRO A 108 13.64 -24.10 -38.01
C PRO A 108 13.34 -25.25 -37.04
N GLN A 109 13.28 -26.48 -37.55
CA GLN A 109 13.05 -27.66 -36.71
C GLN A 109 14.20 -27.84 -35.70
N ASN A 110 13.86 -28.06 -34.43
CA ASN A 110 14.80 -28.24 -33.31
C ASN A 110 15.70 -27.04 -32.97
N PHE A 111 15.38 -25.84 -33.46
CA PHE A 111 16.12 -24.63 -33.11
C PHE A 111 16.22 -24.44 -31.59
N ARG A 112 17.42 -24.08 -31.13
CA ARG A 112 17.70 -23.68 -29.74
C ARG A 112 18.61 -22.47 -29.77
N PHE A 113 18.31 -21.50 -28.92
CA PHE A 113 19.19 -20.37 -28.70
C PHE A 113 20.13 -20.71 -27.54
N ALA A 114 21.42 -20.83 -27.82
CA ALA A 114 22.43 -21.22 -26.82
C ALA A 114 23.18 -20.01 -26.21
N GLU A 115 22.84 -18.79 -26.64
CA GLU A 115 23.46 -17.55 -26.16
C GLU A 115 22.56 -16.85 -25.13
N LYS A 116 23.09 -15.84 -24.44
CA LYS A 116 22.28 -15.04 -23.50
C LYS A 116 21.41 -14.05 -24.26
N PHE A 117 20.15 -13.94 -23.85
CA PHE A 117 19.28 -12.88 -24.34
C PHE A 117 19.86 -11.50 -23.97
N PRO A 118 19.87 -10.55 -24.92
CA PRO A 118 20.23 -9.18 -24.59
C PRO A 118 19.16 -8.55 -23.69
N LYS A 119 19.57 -7.53 -22.93
CA LYS A 119 18.64 -6.67 -22.19
C LYS A 119 17.74 -5.93 -23.18
N ILE A 120 16.43 -6.15 -23.08
CA ILE A 120 15.42 -5.54 -23.97
C ILE A 120 14.22 -5.16 -23.10
N ASP A 121 13.75 -3.92 -23.22
CA ASP A 121 12.63 -3.43 -22.40
C ASP A 121 11.31 -4.17 -22.71
N CYS A 122 11.01 -4.43 -23.98
CA CYS A 122 9.85 -5.20 -24.43
C CYS A 122 10.23 -6.26 -25.47
N LEU A 123 9.97 -7.53 -25.18
CA LEU A 123 10.25 -8.65 -26.08
C LEU A 123 8.95 -9.40 -26.41
N GLU A 124 8.69 -9.62 -27.69
CA GLU A 124 7.51 -10.34 -28.18
C GLU A 124 7.93 -11.40 -29.19
N ILE A 125 7.54 -12.66 -28.96
CA ILE A 125 7.90 -13.79 -29.82
C ILE A 125 6.63 -14.61 -30.09
N SER A 126 6.16 -14.63 -31.35
CA SER A 126 4.88 -15.29 -31.66
C SER A 126 4.94 -16.82 -31.78
N ASN A 127 6.13 -17.36 -32.00
CA ASN A 127 6.38 -18.81 -32.14
C ASN A 127 7.49 -19.21 -31.17
N SER A 128 7.18 -19.16 -29.87
CA SER A 128 8.16 -19.28 -28.78
C SER A 128 8.41 -20.71 -28.31
N LYS A 129 7.99 -21.76 -29.04
CA LYS A 129 8.20 -23.18 -28.67
C LYS A 129 9.65 -23.56 -28.35
N TRP A 130 10.61 -22.84 -28.90
CA TRP A 130 12.04 -23.06 -28.72
C TRP A 130 12.60 -22.43 -27.45
N VAL A 131 11.89 -21.47 -26.85
CA VAL A 131 12.27 -20.80 -25.59
C VAL A 131 12.08 -21.78 -24.45
N THR A 132 13.16 -22.01 -23.69
CA THR A 132 13.19 -22.89 -22.52
C THR A 132 12.91 -22.12 -21.24
N ILE A 133 12.71 -22.84 -20.14
CA ILE A 133 12.65 -22.23 -18.81
C ILE A 133 13.97 -21.53 -18.48
N ASP A 134 15.13 -22.13 -18.77
CA ASP A 134 16.44 -21.52 -18.49
C ASP A 134 16.63 -20.20 -19.26
N ASP A 135 16.15 -20.14 -20.51
CA ASP A 135 16.12 -18.92 -21.30
C ASP A 135 15.31 -17.84 -20.57
N LEU A 136 14.07 -18.16 -20.17
CA LEU A 136 13.15 -17.25 -19.49
C LEU A 136 13.70 -16.75 -18.14
N LEU A 137 14.33 -17.62 -17.34
CA LEU A 137 14.98 -17.24 -16.08
C LEU A 137 16.14 -16.25 -16.28
N SER A 138 16.73 -16.21 -17.48
CA SER A 138 17.84 -15.32 -17.80
C SER A 138 17.42 -14.00 -18.45
N MET A 139 16.15 -13.85 -18.82
CA MET A 139 15.65 -12.65 -19.53
C MET A 139 15.62 -11.43 -18.62
N ASP A 140 16.07 -10.28 -19.16
CA ASP A 140 16.02 -8.97 -18.51
C ASP A 140 15.16 -8.00 -19.32
N GLY A 141 13.85 -8.04 -19.08
CA GLY A 141 12.86 -7.14 -19.69
C GLY A 141 11.80 -6.62 -18.74
N ILE A 142 11.07 -5.60 -19.20
CA ILE A 142 9.93 -5.00 -18.49
C ILE A 142 8.65 -5.75 -18.87
N ASP A 143 8.42 -5.93 -20.18
CA ASP A 143 7.29 -6.69 -20.72
C ASP A 143 7.79 -7.82 -21.62
N ILE A 144 7.40 -9.06 -21.32
CA ILE A 144 7.79 -10.26 -22.09
C ILE A 144 6.52 -10.99 -22.56
N HIS A 145 6.39 -11.20 -23.87
CA HIS A 145 5.29 -11.91 -24.52
C HIS A 145 5.81 -13.11 -25.29
N LEU A 146 5.33 -14.30 -24.92
CA LEU A 146 5.69 -15.57 -25.55
C LEU A 146 4.42 -16.26 -26.08
N ASP A 147 4.08 -16.05 -27.34
CA ASP A 147 2.94 -16.76 -27.95
C ASP A 147 3.40 -18.14 -28.45
N ASN A 148 2.48 -19.12 -28.42
CA ASN A 148 2.76 -20.51 -28.78
C ASN A 148 3.98 -21.10 -28.04
N ALA A 149 4.10 -20.87 -26.73
CA ALA A 149 5.20 -21.38 -25.91
C ALA A 149 5.05 -22.88 -25.63
N SER A 150 6.17 -23.58 -25.40
CA SER A 150 6.19 -24.98 -24.96
C SER A 150 6.32 -25.14 -23.44
N LEU A 151 6.22 -24.05 -22.69
CA LEU A 151 6.30 -24.00 -21.23
C LEU A 151 5.13 -24.77 -20.61
N ASN A 152 5.44 -25.71 -19.73
CA ASN A 152 4.45 -26.49 -19.00
C ASN A 152 4.20 -25.91 -17.59
N ASN A 153 3.26 -26.49 -16.85
CA ASN A 153 2.90 -26.03 -15.50
C ASN A 153 4.06 -26.04 -14.49
N SER A 154 4.99 -27.00 -14.61
CA SER A 154 6.19 -27.06 -13.78
C SER A 154 7.19 -25.98 -14.15
N ASP A 155 7.35 -25.65 -15.44
CA ASP A 155 8.18 -24.52 -15.89
C ASP A 155 7.65 -23.19 -15.34
N LEU A 156 6.33 -23.00 -15.38
CA LEU A 156 5.68 -21.82 -14.80
C LEU A 156 5.89 -21.74 -13.28
N ASN A 157 5.78 -22.86 -12.56
CA ASN A 157 6.09 -22.91 -11.12
C ASN A 157 7.55 -22.51 -10.84
N VAL A 158 8.51 -23.04 -11.60
CA VAL A 158 9.93 -22.69 -11.50
C VAL A 158 10.14 -21.19 -11.73
N PHE A 159 9.51 -20.63 -12.77
CA PHE A 159 9.56 -19.20 -13.05
C PHE A 159 9.01 -18.36 -11.90
N LEU A 160 7.84 -18.71 -11.36
CA LEU A 160 7.26 -17.99 -10.22
C LEU A 160 8.15 -18.05 -8.98
N ARG A 161 8.79 -19.20 -8.68
CA ARG A 161 9.77 -19.31 -7.59
C ARG A 161 10.97 -18.41 -7.80
N HIS A 162 11.49 -18.38 -9.02
CA HIS A 162 12.61 -17.51 -9.39
C HIS A 162 12.25 -16.03 -9.22
N TRP A 163 11.09 -15.61 -9.74
CA TRP A 163 10.60 -14.25 -9.58
C TRP A 163 10.36 -13.91 -8.10
N LEU A 164 9.74 -14.80 -7.32
CA LEU A 164 9.50 -14.62 -5.89
C LEU A 164 10.79 -14.45 -5.07
N SER A 165 11.91 -15.04 -5.53
CA SER A 165 13.23 -14.93 -4.91
C SER A 165 14.05 -13.72 -5.38
N GLY A 166 13.45 -12.79 -6.13
CA GLY A 166 14.09 -11.55 -6.62
C GLY A 166 14.65 -11.65 -8.04
N GLY A 167 14.39 -12.76 -8.74
CA GLY A 167 14.70 -12.92 -10.16
C GLY A 167 13.91 -11.98 -11.07
N CYS A 168 14.45 -11.69 -12.27
CA CYS A 168 13.86 -10.77 -13.26
C CYS A 168 13.38 -9.42 -12.65
N PRO A 169 14.26 -8.62 -12.02
CA PRO A 169 13.86 -7.49 -11.18
C PRO A 169 13.16 -6.35 -11.91
N ARG A 170 13.30 -6.25 -13.24
CA ARG A 170 12.67 -5.22 -14.08
C ARG A 170 11.29 -5.61 -14.60
N LEU A 171 10.90 -6.88 -14.44
CA LEU A 171 9.68 -7.44 -15.00
C LEU A 171 8.45 -6.81 -14.37
N LYS A 172 7.57 -6.27 -15.21
CA LYS A 172 6.25 -5.75 -14.86
C LYS A 172 5.12 -6.59 -15.45
N LEU A 173 5.35 -7.20 -16.61
CA LEU A 173 4.40 -8.09 -17.27
C LEU A 173 5.13 -9.28 -17.92
N PHE A 174 4.68 -10.48 -17.59
CA PHE A 174 4.97 -11.69 -18.34
C PHE A 174 3.66 -12.27 -18.84
N SER A 175 3.57 -12.51 -20.15
CA SER A 175 2.42 -13.14 -20.79
C SER A 175 2.92 -14.29 -21.66
N ALA A 176 2.30 -15.46 -21.53
CA ALA A 176 2.61 -16.62 -22.35
C ALA A 176 1.34 -17.36 -22.76
N GLU A 177 1.20 -17.65 -24.05
CA GLU A 177 0.20 -18.58 -24.57
C GLU A 177 0.79 -19.99 -24.55
N THR A 178 0.35 -20.79 -23.59
CA THR A 178 0.79 -22.19 -23.43
C THR A 178 -0.36 -23.16 -23.74
N GLY A 179 -0.15 -24.46 -23.51
CA GLY A 179 -1.21 -25.46 -23.60
C GLY A 179 -2.22 -25.33 -22.45
N SER A 180 -2.50 -26.43 -21.75
CA SER A 180 -3.38 -26.40 -20.58
C SER A 180 -2.64 -25.88 -19.33
N VAL A 181 -3.20 -24.84 -18.71
CA VAL A 181 -2.73 -24.32 -17.43
C VAL A 181 -3.55 -24.92 -16.29
N ASN A 182 -2.88 -25.63 -15.38
CA ASN A 182 -3.40 -26.08 -14.10
C ASN A 182 -2.83 -25.19 -13.00
N ILE A 183 -3.62 -24.21 -12.59
CA ILE A 183 -3.27 -23.22 -11.59
C ILE A 183 -2.80 -23.85 -10.26
N LEU A 184 -3.43 -24.96 -9.83
CA LEU A 184 -3.04 -25.64 -8.58
C LEU A 184 -1.61 -26.21 -8.66
N HIS A 185 -1.22 -26.73 -9.82
CA HIS A 185 0.14 -27.20 -10.04
C HIS A 185 1.13 -26.03 -10.18
N VAL A 186 0.75 -24.97 -10.87
CA VAL A 186 1.60 -23.77 -11.02
C VAL A 186 1.90 -23.12 -9.67
N LEU A 187 0.98 -23.17 -8.73
CA LEU A 187 1.12 -22.57 -7.39
C LEU A 187 1.63 -23.53 -6.32
N ASP A 188 1.84 -24.80 -6.65
CA ASP A 188 2.21 -25.83 -5.68
C ASP A 188 3.54 -25.49 -4.97
N GLY A 189 3.51 -25.57 -3.64
CA GLY A 189 4.65 -25.30 -2.75
C GLY A 189 5.23 -23.88 -2.80
N LEU A 190 4.50 -22.87 -3.29
CA LEU A 190 4.87 -21.45 -3.13
C LEU A 190 4.51 -20.95 -1.71
N PRO A 191 5.28 -20.04 -1.09
CA PRO A 191 4.95 -19.46 0.23
C PRO A 191 3.58 -18.71 0.24
N PRO A 192 2.93 -18.52 1.41
CA PRO A 192 1.49 -18.18 1.54
C PRO A 192 1.21 -16.71 1.16
N ASN A 193 0.06 -16.25 0.64
CA ASN A 193 -1.29 -16.79 0.41
C ASN A 193 -1.76 -16.38 -1.01
N PRO A 194 -1.90 -17.32 -1.97
CA PRO A 194 -2.47 -17.01 -3.28
C PRO A 194 -3.92 -16.53 -3.13
N ILE A 195 -4.21 -15.30 -3.57
CA ILE A 195 -5.57 -14.73 -3.46
C ILE A 195 -6.24 -14.72 -4.80
N LEU A 196 -7.40 -15.38 -4.90
CA LEU A 196 -8.25 -15.31 -6.07
C LEU A 196 -8.74 -13.86 -6.26
N VAL A 197 -8.51 -13.33 -7.44
CA VAL A 197 -9.02 -12.02 -7.87
C VAL A 197 -10.05 -12.29 -8.95
N GLU A 198 -11.30 -11.96 -8.65
CA GLU A 198 -12.43 -12.07 -9.60
C GLU A 198 -12.73 -10.74 -10.31
N ASP A 199 -12.23 -9.63 -9.77
CA ASP A 199 -12.41 -8.30 -10.34
C ASP A 199 -11.44 -8.01 -11.48
N ARG A 200 -11.93 -7.26 -12.48
CA ARG A 200 -11.11 -6.81 -13.61
C ARG A 200 -10.07 -5.79 -13.17
N ARG A 201 -8.82 -6.03 -13.53
CA ARG A 201 -7.72 -5.06 -13.41
C ARG A 201 -7.16 -4.71 -14.78
N ASP A 202 -6.71 -3.48 -14.97
CA ASP A 202 -6.07 -3.05 -16.22
C ASP A 202 -4.58 -2.78 -15.99
N TYR A 203 -3.72 -3.46 -16.72
CA TYR A 203 -2.29 -3.13 -16.81
C TYR A 203 -2.07 -2.17 -17.98
N THR A 204 -1.46 -1.01 -17.71
CA THR A 204 -1.04 -0.07 -18.77
C THR A 204 0.46 -0.21 -18.99
N SER A 205 0.83 -0.77 -20.14
CA SER A 205 2.22 -0.93 -20.54
C SER A 205 2.85 0.41 -20.95
N PRO A 206 4.13 0.66 -20.62
CA PRO A 206 4.87 1.81 -21.13
C PRO A 206 5.09 1.76 -22.66
N PHE A 207 4.80 0.63 -23.33
CA PHE A 207 4.94 0.45 -24.78
C PHE A 207 3.62 0.63 -25.55
N GLY A 208 2.63 1.30 -24.94
CA GLY A 208 1.47 1.86 -25.63
C GLY A 208 0.26 0.94 -25.76
N TYR A 209 0.21 -0.16 -25.02
CA TYR A 209 -0.95 -1.07 -25.00
C TYR A 209 -1.46 -1.30 -23.58
N ARG A 210 -2.69 -1.81 -23.49
CA ARG A 210 -3.35 -2.14 -22.22
C ARG A 210 -3.80 -3.59 -22.23
N ILE A 211 -3.66 -4.27 -21.10
CA ILE A 211 -4.17 -5.62 -20.89
C ILE A 211 -5.22 -5.58 -19.80
N ALA A 212 -6.40 -6.11 -20.10
CA ALA A 212 -7.43 -6.38 -19.11
C ALA A 212 -7.20 -7.78 -18.52
N LEU A 213 -7.01 -7.84 -17.21
CA LEU A 213 -6.89 -9.05 -16.41
C LEU A 213 -8.25 -9.29 -15.75
N SER A 214 -9.08 -10.13 -16.36
CA SER A 214 -10.46 -10.37 -15.92
C SER A 214 -10.58 -11.29 -14.71
N PHE A 215 -9.55 -12.09 -14.44
CA PHE A 215 -9.45 -12.98 -13.28
C PHE A 215 -7.97 -13.29 -13.02
N GLY A 216 -7.61 -13.76 -11.83
CA GLY A 216 -6.25 -14.20 -11.56
C GLY A 216 -6.00 -14.60 -10.11
N ILE A 217 -4.73 -14.83 -9.79
CA ILE A 217 -4.28 -15.09 -8.43
C ILE A 217 -3.12 -14.15 -8.09
N ASP A 218 -3.24 -13.48 -6.95
CA ASP A 218 -2.20 -12.59 -6.44
C ASP A 218 -1.23 -13.35 -5.54
N ILE A 219 0.06 -13.20 -5.84
CA ILE A 219 1.20 -13.62 -5.03
C ILE A 219 2.11 -12.40 -4.83
N GLN A 220 2.72 -12.26 -3.65
CA GLN A 220 3.53 -11.10 -3.31
C GLN A 220 5.01 -11.48 -3.14
N ARG A 221 5.88 -10.65 -3.73
CA ARG A 221 7.33 -10.71 -3.59
C ARG A 221 7.74 -9.97 -2.31
N ALA A 222 8.61 -10.57 -1.49
CA ALA A 222 8.97 -10.01 -0.17
C ALA A 222 9.80 -8.72 -0.22
N ASP A 223 10.44 -8.43 -1.35
CA ASP A 223 11.31 -7.26 -1.59
C ASP A 223 10.58 -6.08 -2.26
N VAL A 224 9.29 -6.22 -2.63
CA VAL A 224 8.47 -5.09 -3.10
C VAL A 224 7.80 -4.49 -1.87
N PRO A 225 8.24 -3.31 -1.41
CA PRO A 225 7.54 -2.63 -0.33
C PRO A 225 6.08 -2.45 -0.72
N PRO A 226 5.11 -2.61 0.19
CA PRO A 226 3.76 -2.11 -0.07
C PRO A 226 3.88 -0.67 -0.58
N ALA A 227 3.03 -0.29 -1.54
CA ALA A 227 3.00 1.07 -2.08
C ALA A 227 3.16 2.04 -0.90
N GLN A 228 4.18 2.90 -0.94
CA GLN A 228 4.61 3.69 0.21
C GLN A 228 3.36 4.27 0.87
N CYS A 229 3.10 3.88 2.13
CA CYS A 229 1.92 4.34 2.85
C CYS A 229 2.11 5.84 3.10
N LEU A 230 1.62 6.64 2.16
CA LEU A 230 1.62 8.08 2.23
C LEU A 230 0.36 8.51 2.96
N PRO A 231 0.46 9.48 3.87
CA PRO A 231 -0.71 9.94 4.58
C PRO A 231 -1.77 10.42 3.57
N SER A 232 -3.04 10.11 3.88
CA SER A 232 -4.17 10.29 2.99
C SER A 232 -5.34 10.89 3.76
N THR A 233 -6.25 11.56 3.07
CA THR A 233 -7.56 11.93 3.62
C THR A 233 -8.53 10.75 3.64
N ASP A 234 -8.25 9.69 2.86
CA ASP A 234 -9.09 8.51 2.74
C ASP A 234 -8.80 7.50 3.86
N ILE A 235 -9.03 7.92 5.10
CA ILE A 235 -8.77 7.14 6.30
C ILE A 235 -9.89 6.11 6.50
N THR A 236 -9.49 4.89 6.88
CA THR A 236 -10.39 3.85 7.40
C THR A 236 -10.47 3.93 8.92
N VAL A 237 -11.66 3.83 9.49
CA VAL A 237 -11.88 3.77 10.94
C VAL A 237 -12.48 2.42 11.32
N LEU A 238 -11.82 1.66 12.20
CA LEU A 238 -12.37 0.44 12.80
C LEU A 238 -12.82 0.71 14.23
N TYR A 239 -14.07 0.39 14.53
CA TYR A 239 -14.65 0.38 15.87
C TYR A 239 -14.86 -1.06 16.34
N ALA A 240 -14.00 -1.52 17.25
CA ALA A 240 -14.05 -2.87 17.79
C ALA A 240 -14.41 -2.85 19.29
N TYR A 241 -15.18 -3.82 19.75
CA TYR A 241 -15.58 -3.87 21.15
C TYR A 241 -15.81 -5.30 21.65
N SER A 242 -15.41 -5.54 22.90
CA SER A 242 -15.64 -6.78 23.61
C SER A 242 -17.14 -6.98 23.83
N THR A 243 -17.67 -8.17 23.60
CA THR A 243 -19.09 -8.49 23.85
C THR A 243 -19.48 -8.32 25.32
N ASP A 244 -18.50 -8.30 26.22
CA ASP A 244 -18.69 -8.12 27.66
C ASP A 244 -18.73 -6.63 28.09
N ILE A 245 -18.43 -5.68 27.19
CA ILE A 245 -18.41 -4.24 27.51
C ILE A 245 -19.81 -3.74 27.90
N ASP A 246 -19.89 -2.73 28.77
CA ASP A 246 -21.17 -2.17 29.17
C ASP A 246 -21.80 -1.32 28.04
N ALA A 247 -23.13 -1.24 28.06
CA ALA A 247 -23.91 -0.58 27.02
C ALA A 247 -23.65 0.93 26.93
N ASP A 248 -23.28 1.59 28.03
CA ASP A 248 -23.02 3.03 28.02
C ASP A 248 -21.67 3.32 27.35
N THR A 249 -20.59 2.67 27.78
CA THR A 249 -19.27 2.80 27.15
C THR A 249 -19.35 2.50 25.66
N TYR A 250 -20.04 1.42 25.29
CA TYR A 250 -20.31 1.09 23.89
C TYR A 250 -21.11 2.17 23.16
N GLY A 251 -22.22 2.62 23.75
CA GLY A 251 -23.18 3.50 23.08
C GLY A 251 -22.61 4.88 22.77
N TYR A 252 -21.86 5.47 23.71
CA TYR A 252 -21.23 6.78 23.50
C TYR A 252 -20.09 6.71 22.48
N GLY A 253 -19.26 5.66 22.52
CA GLY A 253 -18.23 5.44 21.50
C GLY A 253 -18.84 5.24 20.10
N ALA A 254 -19.86 4.38 19.99
CA ALA A 254 -20.58 4.14 18.75
C ALA A 254 -21.23 5.43 18.20
N SER A 255 -21.83 6.25 19.07
CA SER A 255 -22.45 7.52 18.67
C SER A 255 -21.46 8.48 18.03
N ASN A 256 -20.24 8.60 18.58
CA ASN A 256 -19.18 9.42 17.99
C ASN A 256 -18.73 8.88 16.63
N VAL A 257 -18.48 7.57 16.52
CA VAL A 257 -18.05 6.96 15.25
C VAL A 257 -19.11 7.15 14.17
N ILE A 258 -20.39 6.95 14.49
CA ILE A 258 -21.52 7.19 13.56
C ILE A 258 -21.59 8.66 13.15
N GLY A 259 -21.50 9.58 14.12
CA GLY A 259 -21.59 11.02 13.89
C GLY A 259 -20.46 11.57 13.01
N TYR A 260 -19.27 10.98 13.10
CA TYR A 260 -18.11 11.39 12.31
C TYR A 260 -17.86 10.53 11.06
N ALA A 261 -18.55 9.41 10.87
CA ALA A 261 -18.42 8.53 9.72
C ALA A 261 -18.37 9.25 8.35
N PRO A 262 -19.17 10.32 8.08
CA PRO A 262 -19.13 11.01 6.79
C PRO A 262 -17.81 11.71 6.45
N LYS A 263 -16.90 11.85 7.42
CA LYS A 263 -15.56 12.42 7.22
C LYS A 263 -14.52 11.40 6.74
N TYR A 264 -14.85 10.11 6.78
CA TYR A 264 -13.92 9.01 6.54
C TYR A 264 -14.30 8.26 5.27
N ALA A 265 -13.31 7.69 4.59
CA ALA A 265 -13.57 6.95 3.35
C ALA A 265 -14.31 5.64 3.63
N THR A 266 -14.02 4.99 4.75
CA THR A 266 -14.71 3.79 5.19
C THR A 266 -14.70 3.69 6.71
N THR A 267 -15.81 3.26 7.27
CA THR A 267 -15.92 2.85 8.67
C THR A 267 -16.16 1.34 8.74
N ALA A 268 -15.71 0.71 9.81
CA ALA A 268 -15.91 -0.71 10.03
C ALA A 268 -16.23 -0.98 11.50
N ASN A 269 -16.96 -2.04 11.78
CA ASN A 269 -17.22 -2.49 13.15
C ASN A 269 -17.12 -4.00 13.30
N VAL A 270 -16.83 -4.43 14.53
CA VAL A 270 -16.79 -5.84 14.91
C VAL A 270 -16.94 -6.01 16.42
N ARG A 271 -17.83 -6.91 16.82
CA ARG A 271 -17.93 -7.39 18.21
C ARG A 271 -17.04 -8.62 18.37
N PHE A 272 -16.24 -8.66 19.43
CA PHE A 272 -15.30 -9.74 19.70
C PHE A 272 -15.52 -10.37 21.09
N ASP A 273 -14.76 -11.41 21.43
CA ASP A 273 -14.93 -12.25 22.62
C ASP A 273 -16.20 -13.13 22.65
N THR A 274 -16.75 -13.45 21.48
CA THR A 274 -17.92 -14.31 21.30
C THR A 274 -17.51 -15.77 21.07
N LYS A 275 -18.38 -16.73 21.44
CA LYS A 275 -18.18 -18.17 21.17
C LYS A 275 -18.11 -18.49 19.67
N GLN A 276 -18.90 -17.77 18.88
CA GLN A 276 -18.86 -17.80 17.43
C GLN A 276 -18.30 -16.47 16.97
N GLU A 277 -17.12 -16.50 16.35
CA GLU A 277 -16.47 -15.28 15.86
C GLU A 277 -17.33 -14.57 14.83
N GLU A 278 -17.37 -13.26 14.92
CA GLU A 278 -18.03 -12.38 13.96
C GLU A 278 -17.00 -11.87 12.93
N ASP A 279 -17.51 -11.53 11.74
CA ASP A 279 -16.71 -10.92 10.69
C ASP A 279 -16.69 -9.39 10.85
N ILE A 280 -15.66 -8.75 10.30
CA ILE A 280 -15.60 -7.29 10.26
C ILE A 280 -16.52 -6.80 9.14
N GLU A 281 -17.50 -5.96 9.51
CA GLU A 281 -18.40 -5.31 8.56
C GLU A 281 -17.84 -3.93 8.18
N TYR A 282 -17.96 -3.58 6.89
CA TYR A 282 -17.39 -2.35 6.32
C TYR A 282 -18.51 -1.53 5.69
N HIS A 283 -18.47 -0.22 5.92
CA HIS A 283 -19.56 0.72 5.67
C HIS A 283 -19.04 2.01 5.04
N THR A 284 -19.75 2.49 4.03
CA THR A 284 -19.42 3.73 3.31
C THR A 284 -20.31 4.91 3.72
N ASP A 285 -21.29 4.69 4.59
CA ASP A 285 -22.26 5.68 5.03
C ASP A 285 -22.67 5.45 6.50
N SER A 286 -23.17 6.51 7.16
CA SER A 286 -23.57 6.45 8.57
C SER A 286 -24.77 5.55 8.85
N GLU A 287 -25.67 5.35 7.87
CA GLU A 287 -26.90 4.58 8.07
C GLU A 287 -26.56 3.08 8.14
N SER A 288 -25.79 2.57 7.18
CA SER A 288 -25.32 1.18 7.19
C SER A 288 -24.48 0.84 8.43
N LEU A 289 -23.57 1.75 8.82
CA LEU A 289 -22.82 1.60 10.07
C LEU A 289 -23.74 1.58 11.30
N SER A 290 -24.71 2.50 11.37
CA SER A 290 -25.65 2.57 12.49
C SER A 290 -26.51 1.32 12.59
N ASP A 291 -26.99 0.79 11.47
CA ASP A 291 -27.79 -0.43 11.42
C ASP A 291 -26.99 -1.64 11.89
N SER A 292 -25.74 -1.78 11.45
CA SER A 292 -24.83 -2.83 11.92
C SER A 292 -24.57 -2.74 13.42
N LEU A 293 -24.22 -1.56 13.94
CA LEU A 293 -23.98 -1.36 15.37
C LEU A 293 -25.25 -1.62 16.21
N ASN A 294 -26.44 -1.27 15.71
CA ASN A 294 -27.70 -1.59 16.39
C ASN A 294 -28.02 -3.10 16.38
N PHE A 295 -27.58 -3.83 15.36
CA PHE A 295 -27.75 -5.29 15.28
C PHE A 295 -26.74 -6.04 16.17
N HIS A 296 -25.53 -5.49 16.36
CA HIS A 296 -24.41 -6.12 17.06
C HIS A 296 -24.15 -5.53 18.48
N LEU A 297 -25.18 -5.09 19.22
CA LEU A 297 -25.02 -4.54 20.59
C LEU A 297 -24.25 -5.48 21.54
N PRO A 298 -23.46 -4.99 22.51
CA PRO A 298 -22.80 -5.87 23.48
C PRO A 298 -23.77 -6.84 24.16
N ASP A 299 -23.42 -8.13 24.17
CA ASP A 299 -24.21 -9.19 24.79
C ASP A 299 -23.28 -10.22 25.47
N PRO A 300 -23.10 -10.14 26.79
CA PRO A 300 -22.26 -11.09 27.54
C PRO A 300 -22.70 -12.55 27.42
N SER A 301 -23.96 -12.83 27.03
CA SER A 301 -24.45 -14.21 26.87
C SER A 301 -23.83 -14.93 25.67
N LEU A 302 -23.37 -14.16 24.66
CA LEU A 302 -22.65 -14.66 23.50
C LEU A 302 -21.17 -14.97 23.81
N GLY A 303 -20.66 -14.46 24.94
CA GLY A 303 -19.28 -14.62 25.36
C GLY A 303 -18.93 -16.03 25.82
N TYR A 304 -17.65 -16.26 26.14
CA TYR A 304 -17.11 -17.59 26.48
C TYR A 304 -17.73 -18.22 27.74
N GLY A 305 -18.38 -17.43 28.60
CA GLY A 305 -19.06 -17.92 29.81
C GLY A 305 -18.12 -18.35 30.94
N ASN A 306 -16.82 -18.01 30.83
CA ASN A 306 -15.81 -18.26 31.86
C ASN A 306 -14.87 -17.05 32.01
N LYS A 307 -14.08 -17.03 33.09
CA LYS A 307 -13.12 -15.96 33.39
C LYS A 307 -11.68 -16.29 32.99
N THR A 308 -11.41 -17.49 32.48
CA THR A 308 -10.05 -17.97 32.21
C THR A 308 -9.64 -17.82 30.75
N THR A 309 -10.58 -17.89 29.81
CA THR A 309 -10.33 -17.71 28.38
C THR A 309 -10.05 -16.24 28.10
N GLY A 310 -8.87 -15.95 27.55
CA GLY A 310 -8.50 -14.63 27.07
C GLY A 310 -9.24 -14.19 25.82
N SER A 311 -9.03 -12.92 25.47
CA SER A 311 -9.68 -12.25 24.35
C SER A 311 -9.15 -12.73 22.99
N ASN A 312 -10.02 -12.78 21.99
CA ASN A 312 -9.61 -13.01 20.59
C ASN A 312 -9.31 -11.72 19.81
N LEU A 313 -9.11 -10.58 20.49
CA LEU A 313 -8.82 -9.28 19.86
C LEU A 313 -7.70 -9.35 18.82
N TYR A 314 -6.62 -10.07 19.09
CA TYR A 314 -5.49 -10.16 18.16
C TYR A 314 -5.80 -10.95 16.90
N THR A 315 -6.75 -11.89 16.95
CA THR A 315 -7.32 -12.52 15.76
C THR A 315 -8.12 -11.51 14.94
N VAL A 316 -8.90 -10.64 15.59
CA VAL A 316 -9.65 -9.56 14.92
C VAL A 316 -8.72 -8.57 14.22
N LEU A 317 -7.63 -8.14 14.89
CA LEU A 317 -6.66 -7.24 14.27
C LEU A 317 -5.93 -7.89 13.09
N LYS A 318 -5.60 -9.19 13.18
CA LYS A 318 -5.07 -9.93 12.03
C LYS A 318 -6.08 -10.00 10.88
N LYS A 319 -7.37 -10.20 11.15
CA LYS A 319 -8.44 -10.15 10.13
C LYS A 319 -8.51 -8.76 9.50
N PHE A 320 -8.41 -7.70 10.29
CA PHE A 320 -8.38 -6.32 9.79
C PHE A 320 -7.17 -6.06 8.90
N LEU A 321 -5.95 -6.39 9.36
CA LEU A 321 -4.72 -6.24 8.58
C LEU A 321 -4.71 -7.06 7.26
N ASN A 322 -5.53 -8.09 7.17
CA ASN A 322 -5.64 -8.94 5.97
C ASN A 322 -6.95 -8.70 5.17
N ASN A 323 -7.68 -7.61 5.44
CA ASN A 323 -9.04 -7.45 4.91
C ASN A 323 -9.13 -7.33 3.39
N ARG A 324 -8.14 -6.70 2.74
CA ARG A 324 -8.08 -6.40 1.28
C ARG A 324 -9.32 -5.73 0.66
N LYS A 325 -10.28 -5.30 1.48
CA LYS A 325 -11.49 -4.55 1.11
C LYS A 325 -11.23 -3.04 1.15
N VAL A 326 -10.42 -2.57 2.10
CA VAL A 326 -10.19 -1.16 2.39
C VAL A 326 -8.71 -0.88 2.63
N SER A 327 -8.31 0.39 2.45
CA SER A 327 -6.95 0.84 2.73
C SER A 327 -6.64 0.76 4.22
N LEU A 328 -5.48 0.22 4.57
CA LEU A 328 -4.95 0.22 5.93
C LEU A 328 -4.10 1.47 6.23
N CYS A 329 -3.66 2.17 5.19
CA CYS A 329 -2.69 3.25 5.34
C CYS A 329 -3.28 4.40 6.16
N GLY A 330 -2.70 4.67 7.33
CA GLY A 330 -3.18 5.72 8.24
C GLY A 330 -4.51 5.38 8.95
N ALA A 331 -4.94 4.12 8.94
CA ALA A 331 -6.21 3.74 9.54
C ALA A 331 -6.22 3.99 11.06
N HIS A 332 -7.38 4.35 11.61
CA HIS A 332 -7.58 4.50 13.04
C HIS A 332 -8.40 3.34 13.59
N VAL A 333 -7.92 2.74 14.68
CA VAL A 333 -8.59 1.60 15.31
C VAL A 333 -8.92 1.97 16.75
N PHE A 334 -10.22 2.01 17.08
CA PHE A 334 -10.73 2.28 18.42
C PHE A 334 -11.30 1.01 19.02
N ILE A 335 -10.84 0.65 20.21
CA ILE A 335 -11.15 -0.63 20.84
C ILE A 335 -11.63 -0.40 22.27
N ALA A 336 -12.82 -0.91 22.60
CA ALA A 336 -13.26 -1.06 23.98
C ALA A 336 -13.07 -2.51 24.44
N VAL A 337 -12.19 -2.73 25.42
CA VAL A 337 -11.75 -4.04 25.89
C VAL A 337 -12.22 -4.26 27.32
N LYS A 338 -12.90 -5.39 27.57
CA LYS A 338 -13.19 -5.88 28.93
C LYS A 338 -12.58 -7.24 29.21
N ARG A 339 -12.42 -8.09 28.20
CA ARG A 339 -11.66 -9.34 28.34
C ARG A 339 -10.21 -9.11 27.94
N TYR A 340 -9.25 -9.52 28.76
CA TYR A 340 -7.85 -9.34 28.41
C TYR A 340 -7.37 -10.49 27.52
N PRO A 341 -6.45 -10.26 26.58
CA PRO A 341 -5.78 -11.34 25.86
C PRO A 341 -4.92 -12.17 26.82
N ASP A 342 -4.53 -13.37 26.39
CA ASP A 342 -3.56 -14.22 27.12
C ASP A 342 -2.19 -14.23 26.42
N GLU A 343 -2.16 -13.81 25.16
CA GLU A 343 -0.97 -13.72 24.32
C GLU A 343 0.04 -12.73 24.90
N SER A 344 1.31 -13.13 24.92
CA SER A 344 2.44 -12.31 25.36
C SER A 344 3.26 -11.73 24.21
N ASP A 345 3.19 -12.33 23.01
CA ASP A 345 3.90 -11.86 21.82
C ASP A 345 2.92 -11.34 20.78
N VAL A 346 2.97 -10.02 20.57
CA VAL A 346 2.17 -9.28 19.58
C VAL A 346 3.05 -8.60 18.53
N SER A 347 4.34 -8.95 18.47
CA SER A 347 5.36 -8.25 17.68
C SER A 347 5.07 -8.25 16.17
N ASP A 348 4.59 -9.37 15.63
CA ASP A 348 4.18 -9.50 14.23
C ASP A 348 3.02 -8.55 13.89
N ILE A 349 2.01 -8.47 14.77
CA ILE A 349 0.84 -7.60 14.58
C ILE A 349 1.28 -6.13 14.63
N ILE A 350 2.09 -5.77 15.62
CA ILE A 350 2.66 -4.43 15.75
C ILE A 350 3.48 -4.05 14.51
N THR A 351 4.30 -4.97 14.00
CA THR A 351 5.10 -4.75 12.78
C THR A 351 4.21 -4.41 11.59
N GLN A 352 3.12 -5.17 11.40
CA GLN A 352 2.17 -4.95 10.31
C GLN A 352 1.34 -3.66 10.47
N LEU A 353 0.90 -3.33 11.69
CA LEU A 353 0.23 -2.06 11.99
C LEU A 353 1.15 -0.88 11.67
N ARG A 354 2.41 -0.93 12.12
CA ARG A 354 3.43 0.11 11.89
C ARG A 354 3.76 0.28 10.41
N ALA A 355 3.89 -0.81 9.66
CA ALA A 355 4.15 -0.77 8.22
C ALA A 355 3.04 -0.04 7.42
N ASN A 356 1.84 0.03 7.98
CA ASN A 356 0.69 0.71 7.40
C ASN A 356 0.32 2.02 8.14
N HIS A 357 1.14 2.48 9.08
CA HIS A 357 0.83 3.65 9.93
C HIS A 357 -0.58 3.59 10.58
N VAL A 358 -1.05 2.39 10.93
CA VAL A 358 -2.31 2.20 11.65
C VAL A 358 -2.11 2.67 13.08
N ILE A 359 -3.00 3.52 13.58
CA ILE A 359 -2.97 4.04 14.96
C ILE A 359 -4.03 3.34 15.80
N VAL A 360 -3.62 2.71 16.90
CA VAL A 360 -4.50 1.89 17.74
C VAL A 360 -4.76 2.56 19.10
N TYR A 361 -6.04 2.77 19.41
CA TYR A 361 -6.54 3.36 20.64
C TYR A 361 -7.34 2.32 21.42
N ILE A 362 -6.98 2.09 22.68
CA ILE A 362 -7.60 1.02 23.48
C ILE A 362 -8.07 1.56 24.84
N ALA A 363 -9.39 1.57 25.04
CA ALA A 363 -9.99 1.74 26.35
C ALA A 363 -10.14 0.37 27.03
N VAL A 364 -9.48 0.21 28.17
CA VAL A 364 -9.42 -1.03 28.94
C VAL A 364 -10.24 -0.87 30.20
N ASP A 365 -11.27 -1.69 30.35
CA ASP A 365 -11.98 -1.81 31.63
C ASP A 365 -11.04 -2.47 32.64
N SER A 366 -10.69 -1.74 33.70
CA SER A 366 -9.81 -2.18 34.78
C SER A 366 -10.33 -3.43 35.50
N ILE A 367 -11.60 -3.79 35.32
CA ILE A 367 -12.23 -5.00 35.86
C ILE A 367 -12.45 -6.01 34.72
N PRO A 368 -11.50 -6.95 34.50
CA PRO A 368 -11.59 -7.84 33.37
C PRO A 368 -12.73 -8.85 33.50
N SER A 369 -13.43 -9.13 32.39
CA SER A 369 -14.41 -10.22 32.31
C SER A 369 -13.76 -11.60 32.19
N GLY A 370 -12.48 -11.65 31.79
CA GLY A 370 -11.63 -12.82 31.79
C GLY A 370 -10.28 -12.55 31.13
N GLY A 371 -9.46 -13.59 30.99
CA GLY A 371 -8.08 -13.46 30.54
C GLY A 371 -7.19 -12.77 31.57
N SER A 372 -5.94 -12.53 31.22
CA SER A 372 -4.94 -12.16 32.23
C SER A 372 -3.94 -11.08 31.82
N ASN A 373 -3.67 -10.87 30.53
CA ASN A 373 -2.58 -10.02 30.09
C ASN A 373 -3.06 -8.69 29.51
N SER A 374 -3.06 -7.63 30.34
CA SER A 374 -3.33 -6.28 29.87
C SER A 374 -2.11 -5.56 29.28
N ALA A 375 -0.89 -6.06 29.54
CA ALA A 375 0.33 -5.36 29.15
C ALA A 375 0.47 -5.24 27.62
N THR A 376 0.04 -6.27 26.88
CA THR A 376 0.11 -6.26 25.41
C THR A 376 -0.89 -5.28 24.77
N LEU A 377 -1.99 -4.94 25.46
CA LEU A 377 -2.93 -3.89 25.01
C LEU A 377 -2.27 -2.52 25.03
N TYR A 378 -1.56 -2.22 26.12
CA TYR A 378 -0.78 -0.98 26.23
C TYR A 378 0.35 -0.96 25.19
N GLU A 379 1.13 -2.04 25.09
CA GLU A 379 2.24 -2.16 24.15
C GLU A 379 1.80 -1.88 22.70
N MET A 380 0.67 -2.46 22.28
CA MET A 380 0.12 -2.27 20.95
C MET A 380 -0.20 -0.81 20.65
N SER A 381 -0.88 -0.13 21.57
CA SER A 381 -1.23 1.28 21.42
C SER A 381 0.00 2.17 21.45
N TYR A 382 0.93 1.89 22.37
CA TYR A 382 2.21 2.58 22.50
C TYR A 382 3.01 2.51 21.19
N GLN A 383 3.18 1.32 20.62
CA GLN A 383 4.03 1.10 19.44
C GLN A 383 3.44 1.62 18.13
N THR A 384 2.17 2.05 18.13
CA THR A 384 1.45 2.55 16.96
C THR A 384 1.11 4.03 17.04
N ASN A 385 1.79 4.79 17.94
CA ASN A 385 1.52 6.20 18.23
C ASN A 385 0.11 6.49 18.79
N GLY A 386 -0.70 5.46 19.07
CA GLY A 386 -1.92 5.61 19.81
C GLY A 386 -1.65 5.72 21.31
N TYR A 387 -2.67 5.40 22.10
CA TYR A 387 -2.58 5.31 23.55
C TYR A 387 -3.63 4.35 24.09
N SER A 388 -3.34 3.78 25.25
CA SER A 388 -4.28 2.94 25.98
C SER A 388 -4.62 3.63 27.30
N LEU A 389 -5.90 3.58 27.67
CA LEU A 389 -6.39 4.05 28.95
C LEU A 389 -6.99 2.91 29.75
N PHE A 390 -6.84 3.00 31.06
CA PHE A 390 -7.39 2.10 32.05
C PHE A 390 -8.34 2.87 32.96
N ALA A 391 -9.60 2.46 32.99
CA ALA A 391 -10.66 3.04 33.80
C ALA A 391 -11.77 2.01 34.03
N THR A 392 -12.77 2.31 34.84
CA THR A 392 -13.96 1.44 34.97
C THR A 392 -15.21 2.27 35.22
N GLY A 393 -16.39 1.71 34.94
CA GLY A 393 -17.67 2.38 35.14
C GLY A 393 -17.78 3.71 34.36
N SER A 394 -18.25 4.77 35.04
CA SER A 394 -18.46 6.07 34.40
C SER A 394 -17.20 6.68 33.82
N ASP A 395 -16.05 6.45 34.45
CA ASP A 395 -14.78 6.99 33.99
C ASP A 395 -14.38 6.34 32.66
N LEU A 396 -14.55 5.02 32.53
CA LEU A 396 -14.30 4.32 31.26
C LEU A 396 -15.19 4.85 30.14
N ARG A 397 -16.48 5.03 30.43
CA ARG A 397 -17.44 5.60 29.48
C ARG A 397 -16.99 6.98 28.99
N TYR A 398 -16.71 7.90 29.91
CA TYR A 398 -16.30 9.26 29.55
C TYR A 398 -14.96 9.25 28.79
N ALA A 399 -13.97 8.50 29.28
CA ALA A 399 -12.65 8.47 28.66
C ALA A 399 -12.72 7.89 27.23
N PHE A 400 -13.52 6.85 27.00
CA PHE A 400 -13.70 6.28 25.66
C PHE A 400 -14.54 7.16 24.73
N GLU A 401 -15.54 7.87 25.25
CA GLU A 401 -16.26 8.91 24.52
C GLU A 401 -15.29 9.99 24.01
N TRP A 402 -14.42 10.52 24.87
CA TRP A 402 -13.43 11.53 24.48
C TRP A 402 -12.33 11.00 23.55
N MET A 403 -11.89 9.76 23.76
CA MET A 403 -10.96 9.07 22.86
C MET A 403 -11.55 8.98 21.44
N THR A 404 -12.80 8.55 21.30
CA THR A 404 -13.47 8.46 19.97
C THR A 404 -13.78 9.84 19.39
N ALA A 405 -13.94 10.88 20.21
CA ALA A 405 -14.14 12.26 19.75
C ALA A 405 -12.92 12.84 19.00
N ILE A 406 -11.73 12.25 19.14
CA ILE A 406 -10.53 12.59 18.34
C ILE A 406 -10.81 12.48 16.83
N LEU A 407 -11.80 11.68 16.42
CA LEU A 407 -12.28 11.63 15.04
C LEU A 407 -12.74 12.99 14.48
N GLN A 408 -12.97 14.00 15.32
CA GLN A 408 -13.21 15.36 14.87
C GLN A 408 -11.97 16.01 14.21
N THR A 409 -10.78 15.66 14.71
CA THR A 409 -9.47 16.18 14.34
C THR A 409 -8.47 15.01 14.24
N PRO A 410 -8.47 14.21 13.16
CA PRO A 410 -7.75 12.94 13.17
C PRO A 410 -6.22 13.05 13.04
N TYR A 411 -5.67 14.19 12.60
CA TYR A 411 -4.25 14.27 12.25
C TYR A 411 -3.41 14.58 13.47
N GLN A 412 -2.58 13.62 13.89
CA GLN A 412 -1.80 13.69 15.11
C GLN A 412 -0.54 14.56 14.95
N ILE A 413 -0.49 15.71 15.62
CA ILE A 413 0.63 16.67 15.54
C ILE A 413 1.66 16.53 16.67
N ILE A 414 1.30 15.87 17.77
CA ILE A 414 2.24 15.48 18.85
C ILE A 414 2.01 14.02 19.20
N ALA A 415 3.09 13.25 19.28
CA ALA A 415 3.15 11.92 19.88
C ALA A 415 4.49 11.76 20.59
N GLN A 416 4.49 11.97 21.90
CA GLN A 416 5.69 11.90 22.72
C GLN A 416 5.44 11.00 23.93
N ASN A 417 6.46 10.26 24.33
CA ASN A 417 6.42 9.35 25.47
C ASN A 417 7.59 9.69 26.40
N PHE A 418 7.31 9.84 27.68
CA PHE A 418 8.28 10.24 28.69
C PHE A 418 8.35 9.17 29.78
N VAL A 419 9.54 8.61 29.99
CA VAL A 419 9.79 7.75 31.15
C VAL A 419 10.07 8.65 32.35
N VAL A 420 9.27 8.49 33.40
CA VAL A 420 9.27 9.34 34.59
C VAL A 420 9.23 8.51 35.86
N SER A 421 9.64 9.10 36.98
CA SER A 421 9.49 8.54 38.32
C SER A 421 9.47 9.68 39.34
N GLU A 422 9.00 9.40 40.57
CA GLU A 422 8.92 10.38 41.66
C GLU A 422 8.22 11.70 41.21
N SER A 423 8.75 12.86 41.59
CA SER A 423 8.28 14.16 41.13
C SER A 423 9.15 14.71 40.01
N GLY A 424 8.55 15.40 39.05
CA GLY A 424 9.31 16.08 38.01
C GLY A 424 8.46 16.98 37.13
N ARG A 425 9.14 17.52 36.11
CA ARG A 425 8.55 18.39 35.11
C ARG A 425 8.96 17.93 33.72
N ILE A 426 7.98 17.80 32.83
CA ILE A 426 8.18 17.64 31.39
C ILE A 426 7.98 19.00 30.73
N GLU A 427 8.95 19.40 29.92
CA GLU A 427 8.84 20.57 29.04
C GLU A 427 8.88 20.10 27.59
N VAL A 428 7.73 20.13 26.92
CA VAL A 428 7.66 19.83 25.49
C VAL A 428 8.30 20.99 24.72
N SER A 429 9.19 20.65 23.77
CA SER A 429 9.77 21.62 22.85
C SER A 429 8.69 22.50 22.23
N THR A 430 8.97 23.79 22.09
CA THR A 430 8.03 24.73 21.46
C THR A 430 7.59 24.22 20.09
N PHE A 431 6.28 24.21 19.85
CA PHE A 431 5.69 23.64 18.65
C PHE A 431 4.70 24.61 18.00
N THR A 432 4.47 24.41 16.71
CA THR A 432 3.45 25.10 15.92
C THR A 432 2.40 24.09 15.45
N THR A 433 1.18 24.55 15.24
CA THR A 433 0.13 23.72 14.64
C THR A 433 0.16 23.81 13.10
N PRO A 434 -0.34 22.81 12.36
CA PRO A 434 -0.52 22.89 10.90
C PRO A 434 -1.69 23.79 10.48
N ILE A 435 -2.35 24.46 11.43
CA ILE A 435 -3.43 25.42 11.16
C ILE A 435 -2.87 26.58 10.33
N PRO A 436 -3.52 27.02 9.23
CA PRO A 436 -3.04 28.14 8.44
C PRO A 436 -3.01 29.45 9.24
N THR A 437 -2.04 30.31 8.92
CA THR A 437 -1.92 31.65 9.53
C THR A 437 -3.21 32.45 9.35
N GLY A 438 -3.66 33.10 10.42
CA GLY A 438 -4.93 33.86 10.47
C GLY A 438 -6.16 33.02 10.81
N TYR A 439 -6.04 31.70 10.92
CA TYR A 439 -7.12 30.80 11.32
C TYR A 439 -6.88 30.24 12.72
N ALA A 440 -7.97 29.82 13.36
CA ALA A 440 -7.93 29.05 14.59
C ALA A 440 -8.86 27.85 14.46
N SER A 441 -8.47 26.71 15.04
CA SER A 441 -9.22 25.46 14.96
C SER A 441 -9.12 24.70 16.28
N PRO A 442 -10.15 23.91 16.63
CA PRO A 442 -10.04 22.93 17.71
C PRO A 442 -8.85 21.99 17.47
N CYS A 443 -8.10 21.74 18.53
CA CYS A 443 -7.07 20.72 18.65
C CYS A 443 -7.39 19.89 19.90
N PHE A 444 -7.62 18.59 19.70
CA PHE A 444 -7.77 17.65 20.81
C PHE A 444 -6.39 17.26 21.33
N PHE A 445 -6.30 16.97 22.61
CA PHE A 445 -5.09 16.44 23.22
C PHE A 445 -5.42 15.45 24.32
N ALA A 446 -4.57 14.44 24.45
CA ALA A 446 -4.70 13.37 25.43
C ALA A 446 -3.39 13.23 26.20
N THR A 447 -3.51 13.04 27.51
CA THR A 447 -2.40 12.72 28.42
C THR A 447 -2.72 11.43 29.15
N THR A 448 -1.90 10.40 28.97
CA THR A 448 -1.95 9.20 29.81
C THR A 448 -0.83 9.24 30.83
N ILE A 449 -1.09 8.73 32.04
CA ILE A 449 -0.17 8.84 33.17
C ILE A 449 0.50 7.53 33.57
N GLN A 450 0.03 6.38 33.09
CA GLN A 450 0.66 5.08 33.35
C GLN A 450 0.11 4.01 32.41
N ASN A 451 0.76 2.85 32.42
CA ASN A 451 0.51 1.73 31.49
C ASN A 451 -0.35 0.58 32.07
N HIS A 452 -0.99 0.82 33.21
CA HIS A 452 -1.80 -0.17 33.93
C HIS A 452 -2.96 0.53 34.66
N THR A 453 -3.85 -0.24 35.29
CA THR A 453 -4.92 0.29 36.13
C THR A 453 -4.39 1.31 37.14
N LEU A 454 -5.09 2.44 37.27
CA LEU A 454 -4.75 3.50 38.22
C LEU A 454 -4.56 2.90 39.63
N ASP A 455 -3.37 3.09 40.18
CA ASP A 455 -3.01 2.65 41.52
C ASP A 455 -2.54 3.83 42.39
N ASN A 456 -2.12 3.52 43.61
CA ASN A 456 -1.69 4.53 44.58
C ASN A 456 -0.28 5.09 44.31
N SER A 457 0.40 4.65 43.24
CA SER A 457 1.70 5.22 42.88
C SER A 457 1.55 6.62 42.28
N PHE A 458 0.43 6.90 41.60
CA PHE A 458 0.14 8.23 41.06
C PHE A 458 -0.45 9.15 42.14
N VAL A 459 0.17 10.31 42.33
CA VAL A 459 -0.28 11.31 43.32
C VAL A 459 -0.99 12.48 42.65
N SER A 460 -0.34 13.09 41.66
CA SER A 460 -0.91 14.25 40.97
C SER A 460 -0.26 14.52 39.62
N MET A 461 -1.03 15.17 38.76
CA MET A 461 -0.57 15.77 37.52
C MET A 461 -1.27 17.12 37.35
N ASN A 462 -0.52 18.12 36.94
CA ASN A 462 -1.06 19.33 36.38
C ASN A 462 -0.28 19.69 35.12
N TYR A 463 -0.91 20.37 34.17
CA TYR A 463 -0.22 20.84 32.98
C TYR A 463 -0.76 22.16 32.48
N THR A 464 0.06 22.84 31.69
CA THR A 464 -0.29 24.09 31.01
C THR A 464 0.05 23.98 29.53
N ILE A 465 -0.90 24.36 28.67
CA ILE A 465 -0.66 24.61 27.24
C ILE A 465 -0.82 26.10 27.01
N GLU A 466 0.27 26.79 26.68
CA GLU A 466 0.28 28.25 26.54
C GLU A 466 0.93 28.72 25.24
N SER A 467 0.47 29.84 24.71
CA SER A 467 1.14 30.49 23.58
C SER A 467 2.37 31.24 24.07
N THR A 468 3.41 31.24 23.23
CA THR A 468 4.69 31.90 23.51
C THR A 468 4.61 33.42 23.66
N ASP A 469 3.55 34.04 23.15
CA ASP A 469 3.27 35.47 23.31
C ASP A 469 2.39 35.79 24.54
N GLY A 470 1.97 34.78 25.30
CA GLY A 470 1.14 34.92 26.50
C GLY A 470 -0.34 35.24 26.23
N SER A 471 -0.79 35.24 24.97
CA SER A 471 -2.19 35.53 24.61
C SER A 471 -3.17 34.40 24.92
N PHE A 472 -2.70 33.17 25.05
CA PHE A 472 -3.50 31.97 25.31
C PHE A 472 -2.86 31.12 26.40
N VAL A 473 -3.66 30.64 27.34
CA VAL A 473 -3.24 29.68 28.38
C VAL A 473 -4.40 28.74 28.68
N TYR A 474 -4.15 27.45 28.60
CA TYR A 474 -5.01 26.38 29.07
C TYR A 474 -4.31 25.65 30.22
N THR A 475 -5.06 25.31 31.28
CA THR A 475 -4.51 24.67 32.48
C THR A 475 -5.37 23.48 32.90
N PHE A 476 -4.71 22.39 33.29
CA PHE A 476 -5.31 21.27 34.00
C PHE A 476 -4.61 21.08 35.35
N PRO A 477 -5.33 20.91 36.47
CA PRO A 477 -6.77 21.14 36.60
C PRO A 477 -7.09 22.64 36.44
N GLY A 478 -8.22 22.94 35.81
CA GLY A 478 -8.76 24.28 35.61
C GLY A 478 -10.29 24.28 35.71
N GLY A 479 -10.90 25.45 35.84
CA GLY A 479 -12.36 25.55 36.04
C GLY A 479 -13.22 24.98 34.90
N TYR A 480 -12.64 24.83 33.71
CA TYR A 480 -13.29 24.28 32.51
C TYR A 480 -12.64 23.00 31.99
N SER A 481 -11.57 22.52 32.65
CA SER A 481 -10.89 21.30 32.19
C SER A 481 -11.67 20.07 32.61
N LEU A 482 -11.73 19.08 31.72
CA LEU A 482 -12.23 17.75 32.06
C LEU A 482 -11.31 17.07 33.08
N PRO A 483 -11.89 16.27 34.01
CA PRO A 483 -11.10 15.55 35.00
C PRO A 483 -10.26 14.44 34.36
N LEU A 484 -9.34 13.90 35.15
CA LEU A 484 -8.65 12.67 34.84
C LEU A 484 -9.62 11.48 35.02
N TYR A 485 -9.95 10.77 33.93
CA TYR A 485 -10.81 9.59 33.94
C TYR A 485 -9.94 8.32 33.99
N GLY A 486 -9.77 7.76 35.18
CA GLY A 486 -8.82 6.68 35.41
C GLY A 486 -7.39 7.13 35.15
N THR A 487 -6.77 6.64 34.07
CA THR A 487 -5.37 6.94 33.71
C THR A 487 -5.22 7.92 32.55
N GLU A 488 -6.33 8.48 32.06
CA GLU A 488 -6.31 9.36 30.90
C GLU A 488 -7.06 10.66 31.17
N GLN A 489 -6.47 11.75 30.68
CA GLN A 489 -7.10 13.05 30.62
C GLN A 489 -7.06 13.50 29.17
N THR A 490 -8.24 13.65 28.57
CA THR A 490 -8.41 14.24 27.24
C THR A 490 -9.24 15.51 27.33
N ASP A 491 -8.86 16.50 26.53
CA ASP A 491 -9.62 17.73 26.33
C ASP A 491 -9.36 18.30 24.93
N PHE A 492 -9.92 19.46 24.64
CA PHE A 492 -9.60 20.21 23.43
C PHE A 492 -9.43 21.70 23.71
N SER A 493 -8.74 22.38 22.81
CA SER A 493 -8.67 23.84 22.82
C SER A 493 -8.56 24.39 21.41
N THR A 494 -9.05 25.61 21.22
CA THR A 494 -8.93 26.31 19.94
C THR A 494 -7.56 26.97 19.85
N LEU A 495 -6.67 26.41 19.02
CA LEU A 495 -5.33 26.92 18.79
C LEU A 495 -5.29 27.74 17.49
N ASN A 496 -4.38 28.71 17.40
CA ASN A 496 -4.21 29.65 16.29
C ASN A 496 -2.96 29.28 15.48
N GLY A 497 -3.11 29.22 14.16
CA GLY A 497 -2.03 28.89 13.23
C GLY A 497 -0.88 29.90 13.16
N SER A 498 -1.05 31.08 13.74
CA SER A 498 -0.06 32.16 13.76
C SER A 498 0.82 32.14 15.02
N LEU A 499 0.51 31.28 15.99
CA LEU A 499 1.18 31.22 17.28
C LEU A 499 2.03 29.96 17.41
N SER A 500 3.05 30.04 18.28
CA SER A 500 3.78 28.89 18.79
C SER A 500 3.37 28.63 20.22
N TYR A 501 3.37 27.36 20.61
CA TYR A 501 2.86 26.87 21.89
C TYR A 501 3.93 26.12 22.68
N LYS A 502 3.75 26.07 24.00
CA LYS A 502 4.48 25.22 24.93
C LYS A 502 3.49 24.35 25.68
N TRP A 503 3.91 23.14 26.01
CA TRP A 503 3.17 22.24 26.88
C TRP A 503 4.09 21.81 28.03
N THR A 504 3.74 22.23 29.25
CA THR A 504 4.50 21.94 30.46
C THR A 504 3.66 21.07 31.37
N ILE A 505 4.22 19.97 31.87
CA ILE A 505 3.53 19.00 32.73
C ILE A 505 4.34 18.86 34.02
N ASP A 506 3.72 19.14 35.16
CA ASP A 506 4.26 18.83 36.47
C ASP A 506 3.57 17.58 37.01
N TYR A 507 4.34 16.58 37.42
CA TYR A 507 3.83 15.29 37.87
C TYR A 507 4.46 14.88 39.19
N HIS A 508 3.76 14.02 39.92
CA HIS A 508 4.24 13.40 41.14
C HIS A 508 3.70 11.97 41.28
N TYR A 509 4.64 11.05 41.45
CA TYR A 509 4.43 9.68 41.89
C TYR A 509 5.08 9.45 43.26
N ASP A 510 4.49 8.58 44.05
CA ASP A 510 4.94 8.18 45.39
C ASP A 510 6.03 7.09 45.36
N THR A 511 6.42 6.63 44.17
CA THR A 511 7.39 5.56 43.96
C THR A 511 8.49 5.97 42.98
N ASP A 512 9.63 5.28 43.08
CA ASP A 512 10.75 5.38 42.14
C ASP A 512 10.60 4.45 40.93
N ALA A 513 9.51 3.66 40.90
CA ALA A 513 9.20 2.76 39.79
C ALA A 513 8.95 3.58 38.52
N PRO A 514 9.60 3.25 37.39
CA PRO A 514 9.40 3.97 36.14
C PRO A 514 7.95 3.88 35.65
N GLN A 515 7.37 5.04 35.37
CA GLN A 515 6.07 5.22 34.72
C GLN A 515 6.28 5.85 33.35
N ILE A 516 5.24 5.80 32.52
CA ILE A 516 5.26 6.42 31.18
C ILE A 516 4.11 7.41 31.08
N ILE A 517 4.45 8.67 30.89
CA ILE A 517 3.49 9.71 30.51
C ILE A 517 3.49 9.80 28.98
N GLN A 518 2.32 9.65 28.34
CA GLN A 518 2.17 9.82 26.90
C GLN A 518 1.41 11.11 26.61
N LEU A 519 1.95 11.93 25.72
CA LEU A 519 1.30 13.15 25.25
C LEU A 519 0.90 12.98 23.79
N ARG A 520 -0.37 13.25 23.51
CA ARG A 520 -0.96 13.22 22.17
C ARG A 520 -1.66 14.54 21.89
N MET A 521 -1.50 15.07 20.70
CA MET A 521 -2.27 16.24 20.24
C MET A 521 -2.63 16.06 18.78
N TYR A 522 -3.81 16.56 18.41
CA TYR A 522 -4.40 16.34 17.11
C TYR A 522 -4.91 17.64 16.49
N SER A 523 -4.99 17.67 15.16
CA SER A 523 -5.45 18.79 14.37
C SER A 523 -6.43 18.34 13.29
N HIS A 524 -7.29 19.27 12.90
CA HIS A 524 -8.13 19.10 11.72
C HIS A 524 -7.32 19.17 10.42
N TYR A 525 -6.16 19.83 10.44
CA TYR A 525 -5.36 20.05 9.24
C TYR A 525 -4.37 18.92 9.04
N TYR A 526 -4.40 18.38 7.83
CA TYR A 526 -3.54 17.31 7.37
C TYR A 526 -2.05 17.69 7.42
N HIS A 527 -1.21 16.72 7.79
CA HIS A 527 0.25 16.78 7.70
C HIS A 527 0.81 15.33 7.66
N ASP A 528 2.13 15.20 7.46
CA ASP A 528 2.78 13.88 7.37
C ASP A 528 2.77 13.12 8.71
N PHE A 529 2.79 11.78 8.66
CA PHE A 529 2.82 10.94 9.85
C PHE A 529 4.00 11.27 10.76
N LEU A 530 3.76 11.30 12.07
CA LEU A 530 4.82 11.45 13.05
C LEU A 530 5.72 10.20 13.09
N PRO A 531 7.00 10.35 13.48
CA PRO A 531 7.86 9.21 13.74
C PRO A 531 7.22 8.25 14.73
N LEU A 532 7.27 6.96 14.43
CA LEU A 532 6.83 5.91 15.35
C LEU A 532 7.89 5.71 16.45
N PRO A 533 7.51 5.22 17.64
CA PRO A 533 8.46 4.94 18.71
C PRO A 533 9.46 3.87 18.27
N VAL A 534 10.61 3.82 18.93
CA VAL A 534 11.59 2.75 18.71
C VAL A 534 10.94 1.43 19.15
N PHE A 535 10.89 0.48 18.22
CA PHE A 535 10.32 -0.85 18.37
C PHE A 535 11.41 -1.89 18.21
#